data_AF-A0A537PDV6-F1
#
_entry.id   AF-A0A537PDV6-F1
#
_cell.length_a   1.000
_cell.length_b   1.000
_cell.length_c   1.000
_cell.angle_alpha   90.00
_cell.angle_beta   90.00
_cell.angle_gamma   90.00
#
_symmetry.space_group_name_H-M   'P 1'
#
loop_
_entity.id
_entity.type
_entity.pdbx_description
1 polymer ?
#
loop_
_entity_poly.entity_id
_entity_poly.type
_entity_poly.pdbx_seq_one_letter_code
_entity_poly.pdbx_strand_id
1 'polypeptide(L)'
;LPAIIVLLSLEMGIAVIVEAILSYVNLSVSTDQATWGSMIAEGRGIIYQAWWVLLFPMIALFLTVLAFSQFGEGLKERFDPVLR
;
A
#
# COMPACT_ATOMS: atom_id res chain seq x y z
N LEU A 1 -18.74 13.63 9.87
CA LEU A 1 -17.73 13.98 8.85
C LEU A 1 -16.30 13.63 9.29
N PRO A 2 -15.80 14.03 10.49
CA PRO A 2 -14.42 13.76 10.89
C PRO A 2 -14.10 12.26 11.00
N ALA A 3 -15.01 11.48 11.59
CA ALA A 3 -14.87 10.03 11.72
C ALA A 3 -14.80 9.28 10.37
N ILE A 4 -15.48 9.79 9.33
CA ILE A 4 -15.45 9.19 7.98
C ILE A 4 -14.06 9.38 7.38
N ILE A 5 -13.45 10.56 7.51
CA ILE A 5 -12.12 10.86 6.95
C ILE A 5 -11.02 10.02 7.63
N VAL A 6 -11.13 9.84 8.95
CA VAL A 6 -10.24 8.97 9.72
C VAL A 6 -10.36 7.51 9.24
N LEU A 7 -11.59 7.01 9.10
CA LEU A 7 -11.85 5.65 8.63
C LEU A 7 -11.33 5.45 7.20
N LEU A 8 -11.58 6.41 6.30
CA LEU A 8 -11.14 6.36 4.90
C LEU A 8 -9.61 6.31 4.79
N SER A 9 -8.90 7.01 5.69
CA SER A 9 -7.43 7.00 5.73
C SER A 9 -6.87 5.64 6.18
N LEU A 10 -7.52 5.00 7.15
CA LEU A 10 -7.18 3.64 7.58
C LEU A 10 -7.47 2.61 6.47
N GLU A 11 -8.65 2.71 5.87
CA GLU A 11 -9.10 1.84 4.78
C GLU A 11 -8.19 1.94 3.55
N MET A 12 -7.61 3.11 3.27
CA MET A 12 -6.67 3.27 2.16
C MET A 12 -5.40 2.44 2.31
N GLY A 13 -4.85 2.30 3.52
CA GLY A 13 -3.70 1.42 3.75
C GLY A 13 -4.01 -0.04 3.41
N ILE A 14 -5.21 -0.49 3.76
CA ILE A 14 -5.70 -1.84 3.45
C ILE A 14 -5.93 -1.98 1.93
N ALA A 15 -6.57 -1.00 1.30
CA ALA A 15 -6.85 -1.01 -0.13
C ALA A 15 -5.58 -1.13 -0.99
N VAL A 16 -4.50 -0.43 -0.61
CA VAL A 16 -3.20 -0.51 -1.29
C VAL A 16 -2.62 -1.93 -1.21
N ILE A 17 -2.70 -2.59 -0.05
CA ILE A 17 -2.23 -3.97 0.10
C ILE A 17 -3.07 -4.93 -0.74
N VAL A 18 -4.40 -4.77 -0.71
CA VAL A 18 -5.32 -5.61 -1.49
C VAL A 18 -5.05 -5.47 -2.98
N GLU A 19 -4.88 -4.24 -3.49
CA GLU A 19 -4.50 -3.98 -4.88
C GLU A 19 -3.17 -4.65 -5.23
N ALA A 20 -2.15 -4.51 -4.39
CA ALA A 20 -0.85 -5.13 -4.61
C ALA A 20 -0.93 -6.67 -4.68
N ILE A 21 -1.75 -7.30 -3.84
CA ILE A 21 -2.00 -8.75 -3.87
C ILE A 21 -2.70 -9.14 -5.18
N LEU A 22 -3.74 -8.41 -5.58
CA LEU A 22 -4.45 -8.67 -6.84
C LEU A 22 -3.53 -8.49 -8.05
N SER A 23 -2.69 -7.46 -8.04
CA SER A 23 -1.63 -7.21 -9.02
C SER A 23 -0.61 -8.35 -9.09
N TYR A 24 -0.20 -8.87 -7.94
CA TYR A 24 0.75 -9.98 -7.86
C TYR A 24 0.23 -11.29 -8.49
N VAL A 25 -1.09 -11.52 -8.43
CA VAL A 25 -1.73 -12.67 -9.09
C VAL A 25 -2.25 -12.35 -10.51
N ASN A 26 -1.90 -11.18 -11.07
CA ASN A 26 -2.34 -10.69 -12.38
C ASN A 26 -3.87 -10.53 -12.53
N LEU A 27 -4.57 -10.14 -11.46
CA LEU A 27 -6.01 -9.93 -11.44
C LEU A 27 -6.44 -8.45 -11.45
N SER A 28 -5.52 -7.49 -11.36
CA SER A 28 -5.83 -6.06 -11.22
C SER A 28 -5.79 -5.26 -12.53
N VAL A 29 -4.68 -5.30 -13.26
CA VAL A 29 -4.37 -4.42 -14.40
C VAL A 29 -3.71 -5.23 -15.51
N SER A 30 -3.94 -4.84 -16.77
CA SER A 30 -3.28 -5.47 -17.93
C SER A 30 -1.76 -5.40 -17.80
N THR A 31 -1.07 -6.50 -18.15
CA THR A 31 0.39 -6.70 -18.05
C THR A 31 1.27 -5.55 -18.59
N ASP A 32 0.75 -4.71 -19.48
CA ASP A 32 1.45 -3.53 -20.00
C ASP A 32 1.72 -2.42 -18.97
N GLN A 33 1.04 -2.43 -17.81
CA GLN A 33 1.26 -1.44 -16.76
C GLN A 33 2.05 -2.03 -15.60
N ALA A 34 3.20 -1.41 -15.30
CA ALA A 34 4.00 -1.76 -14.14
C ALA A 34 3.29 -1.34 -12.84
N THR A 35 2.81 -2.30 -12.07
CA THR A 35 2.28 -2.11 -10.72
C THR A 35 3.27 -2.69 -9.71
N TRP A 36 3.21 -2.24 -8.46
CA TRP A 36 4.12 -2.77 -7.43
C TRP A 36 3.91 -4.28 -7.21
N GLY A 37 2.67 -4.77 -7.31
CA GLY A 37 2.39 -6.21 -7.22
C GLY A 37 2.94 -7.00 -8.40
N SER A 38 2.81 -6.51 -9.65
CA SER A 38 3.35 -7.20 -10.83
C SER A 38 4.88 -7.22 -10.85
N MET A 39 5.52 -6.12 -10.42
CA MET A 39 6.98 -6.05 -10.26
C MET A 39 7.50 -7.08 -9.25
N ILE A 40 6.80 -7.30 -8.15
CA ILE A 40 7.16 -8.34 -7.17
C ILE A 40 7.00 -9.73 -7.79
N ALA A 41 5.95 -9.95 -8.60
CA ALA A 41 5.71 -11.23 -9.24
C ALA A 41 6.79 -11.59 -10.27
N GLU A 42 7.20 -10.63 -11.09
CA GLU A 42 8.30 -10.76 -12.06
C GLU A 42 9.65 -10.91 -11.37
N GLY A 43 9.88 -10.12 -10.31
CA GLY A 43 11.11 -10.12 -9.53
C GLY A 43 11.49 -11.48 -8.95
N ARG A 44 10.53 -12.39 -8.73
CA ARG A 44 10.81 -13.76 -8.26
C ARG A 44 11.65 -14.56 -9.25
N GLY A 45 11.40 -14.41 -10.55
CA GLY A 45 12.10 -15.15 -11.60
C GLY A 45 13.51 -14.64 -11.87
N ILE A 46 13.76 -13.37 -11.57
CA ILE A 46 15.03 -12.69 -11.83
C ILE A 46 15.76 -12.29 -10.55
N ILE A 47 15.37 -12.81 -9.38
CA ILE A 47 15.90 -12.37 -8.08
C ILE A 47 17.43 -12.47 -7.99
N TYR A 48 18.01 -13.52 -8.58
CA TYR A 48 19.47 -13.71 -8.60
C TYR A 48 20.20 -12.74 -9.52
N GLN A 49 19.49 -12.08 -10.43
CA GLN A 49 20.06 -11.18 -11.44
C GLN A 49 19.73 -9.71 -11.15
N ALA A 50 18.53 -9.44 -10.64
CA ALA A 50 17.97 -8.13 -10.40
C ALA A 50 17.13 -8.10 -9.11
N TRP A 51 17.75 -8.47 -7.98
CA TRP A 51 17.10 -8.49 -6.65
C TRP A 51 16.42 -7.15 -6.28
N TRP A 52 16.93 -6.03 -6.80
CA TRP A 52 16.36 -4.69 -6.55
C TRP A 52 14.94 -4.53 -7.09
N VAL A 53 14.58 -5.25 -8.15
CA VAL A 53 13.22 -5.22 -8.74
C VAL A 53 12.18 -5.70 -7.75
N LEU A 54 12.57 -6.59 -6.82
CA LEU A 54 11.71 -7.06 -5.75
C LEU A 54 11.81 -6.16 -4.51
N LEU A 55 13.01 -5.66 -4.17
CA LEU A 55 13.21 -4.86 -2.95
C LEU A 55 12.50 -3.50 -3.02
N PHE A 56 12.63 -2.76 -4.13
CA PHE A 56 12.07 -1.40 -4.23
C PHE A 56 10.54 -1.35 -4.07
N PRO A 57 9.75 -2.20 -4.77
CA PRO A 57 8.30 -2.21 -4.59
C PRO A 57 7.88 -2.62 -3.19
N MET A 58 8.61 -3.55 -2.54
CA MET A 58 8.30 -3.94 -1.16
C MET A 58 8.52 -2.79 -0.17
N ILE A 59 9.62 -2.05 -0.31
CA ILE A 59 9.88 -0.86 0.53
C ILE A 59 8.84 0.22 0.24
N ALA A 60 8.50 0.46 -1.03
CA ALA A 60 7.50 1.44 -1.41
C ALA A 60 6.12 1.12 -0.83
N LEU A 61 5.68 -0.14 -0.90
CA LEU A 61 4.44 -0.61 -0.27
C LEU A 61 4.47 -0.41 1.24
N PHE A 62 5.56 -0.84 1.90
CA PHE A 62 5.71 -0.69 3.34
C PHE A 62 5.61 0.78 3.77
N LEU A 63 6.36 1.67 3.11
CA LEU A 63 6.34 3.10 3.41
C LEU A 63 4.97 3.73 3.13
N THR A 64 4.29 3.31 2.08
CA THR A 64 2.96 3.81 1.72
C THR A 64 1.92 3.44 2.77
N VAL A 65 1.90 2.16 3.18
CA VAL A 65 1.01 1.67 4.24
C VAL A 65 1.31 2.39 5.56
N LEU A 66 2.59 2.52 5.93
CA LEU A 66 3.01 3.23 7.12
C LEU A 66 2.59 4.70 7.09
N ALA A 67 2.74 5.38 5.95
CA ALA A 67 2.34 6.77 5.79
C ALA A 67 0.82 6.92 5.98
N PHE A 68 0.01 6.05 5.37
CA PHE A 68 -1.45 6.09 5.54
C PHE A 68 -1.89 5.72 6.96
N SER A 69 -1.23 4.74 7.60
CA SER A 69 -1.56 4.36 8.98
C SER A 69 -1.26 5.49 9.95
N GLN A 70 -0.04 6.05 9.90
CA GLN A 70 0.35 7.18 10.75
C GLN A 70 -0.47 8.44 10.46
N PHE A 71 -0.78 8.70 9.19
CA PHE A 71 -1.63 9.83 8.82
C PHE A 71 -3.05 9.67 9.37
N GLY A 72 -3.64 8.47 9.26
CA GLY A 72 -4.95 8.17 9.82
C GLY A 72 -4.99 8.31 11.35
N GLU A 73 -3.95 7.86 12.04
CA GLU A 73 -3.80 8.02 13.49
C GLU A 73 -3.63 9.50 13.89
N GLY A 74 -2.80 10.26 13.19
CA GLY A 74 -2.64 11.69 13.44
C GLY A 74 -3.92 12.50 13.17
N LEU A 75 -4.70 12.10 12.15
CA LEU A 75 -6.03 12.66 11.90
C LEU A 75 -7.00 12.30 13.02
N LYS A 76 -6.99 11.04 13.47
CA LYS A 76 -7.81 10.59 14.59
C LYS A 76 -7.55 11.46 15.81
N GLU A 77 -6.29 11.64 16.21
CA GLU A 77 -5.93 12.44 17.38
C GLU A 77 -6.37 13.92 17.27
N ARG A 78 -6.32 14.50 16.07
CA ARG A 78 -6.79 15.89 15.83
C ARG A 78 -8.31 16.03 15.86
N PHE A 79 -9.03 15.00 15.46
CA PHE A 79 -10.49 15.04 15.30
C PHE A 79 -11.26 14.31 16.39
N ASP A 80 -10.60 13.59 17.30
CA ASP A 80 -11.21 12.94 18.45
C ASP A 80 -11.57 13.99 19.52
N PRO A 81 -12.86 14.31 19.72
CA PRO A 81 -13.28 15.31 20.69
C PRO A 81 -13.29 14.76 22.12
N VAL A 82 -13.02 13.46 22.33
CA VAL A 82 -13.07 12.79 23.64
C VAL A 82 -11.90 13.19 24.56
N LEU A 83 -10.86 13.86 24.03
CA LEU A 83 -9.79 14.48 24.83
C LEU A 83 -10.09 15.93 25.26
N ARG A 84 -11.31 16.44 25.05
CA ARG A 84 -11.78 17.72 25.59
C ARG A 84 -12.91 17.55 26.59
#